data_AF-A0A9P7DTY5-F1
#
_entry.id   AF-A0A9P7DTY5-F1
#
_cell.length_a   1.000
_cell.length_b   1.000
_cell.length_c   1.000
_cell.angle_alpha   90.00
_cell.angle_beta   90.00
_cell.angle_gamma   90.00
#
_symmetry.space_group_name_H-M   'P 1'
#
loop_
_entity.id
_entity.type
_entity.pdbx_description
1 polymer ?
#
loop_
_entity_poly.entity_id
_entity_poly.type
_entity_poly.pdbx_seq_one_letter_code
_entity_poly.pdbx_strand_id
1 'polypeptide(L)' 'MQTAKTSTTPLRQLALHSTTTCSSHATIYGKCMLAAYTDVRKDSCKQEFEKFGQCLREAVCLPRGDKESIF' A
#
# COMPACT_ATOMS: atom_id res chain seq x y z
N MET A 1 -31.02 3.05 -3.22
CA MET A 1 -29.71 3.30 -3.86
C MET A 1 -29.05 4.44 -3.09
N GLN A 2 -28.16 4.12 -2.14
CA GLN A 2 -27.51 5.13 -1.29
C GLN A 2 -26.05 5.25 -1.74
N THR A 3 -25.79 6.22 -2.61
CA THR A 3 -24.43 6.67 -2.95
C THR A 3 -23.89 7.45 -1.75
N ALA A 4 -23.41 6.72 -0.75
CA ALA A 4 -22.78 7.33 0.41
C ALA A 4 -21.44 7.93 -0.01
N LYS A 5 -21.36 9.26 -0.10
CA LYS A 5 -20.10 10.01 -0.04
C LYS A 5 -19.45 9.73 1.31
N THR A 6 -18.78 8.60 1.41
CA THR A 6 -17.99 8.25 2.59
C THR A 6 -16.78 9.16 2.58
N SER A 7 -16.69 10.05 3.57
CA SER A 7 -15.48 10.81 3.84
C SER A 7 -14.30 9.85 3.82
N THR A 8 -13.42 9.97 2.83
CA THR A 8 -12.27 9.08 2.67
C THR A 8 -11.31 9.43 3.79
N THR A 9 -11.40 8.69 4.89
CA THR A 9 -10.46 8.84 5.99
C THR A 9 -9.05 8.56 5.46
N PRO A 10 -8.01 9.23 5.99
CA PRO A 10 -6.63 9.00 5.55
C PRO A 10 -6.23 7.52 5.64
N LEU A 11 -6.81 6.77 6.58
CA LEU A 11 -6.66 5.31 6.69
C LEU A 11 -7.28 4.55 5.51
N ARG A 12 -8.45 4.97 5.02
CA ARG A 12 -9.10 4.37 3.86
C ARG A 12 -8.32 4.67 2.57
N GLN A 13 -7.75 5.86 2.44
CA GLN A 13 -6.87 6.20 1.31
C GLN A 13 -5.59 5.38 1.31
N LEU A 14 -4.95 5.22 2.47
CA LEU A 14 -3.80 4.33 2.63
C LEU A 14 -4.11 2.91 2.15
N ALA A 15 -5.26 2.36 2.56
CA ALA A 15 -5.69 1.02 2.16
C ALA A 15 -5.88 0.88 0.64
N LEU A 16 -6.47 1.90 0.00
CA LEU A 16 -6.66 1.92 -1.46
C LEU A 16 -5.32 2.00 -2.19
N HIS A 17 -4.45 2.94 -1.84
CA HIS A 17 -3.15 3.10 -2.51
C HIS A 17 -2.21 1.91 -2.26
N SER A 18 -2.35 1.23 -1.12
CA SER A 18 -1.63 -0.01 -0.83
C SER A 18 -1.95 -1.14 -1.80
N THR A 19 -3.20 -1.26 -2.26
CA THR A 19 -3.66 -2.36 -3.11
C THR A 19 -3.76 -1.99 -4.59
N THR A 20 -3.76 -0.71 -4.92
CA THR A 20 -3.83 -0.19 -6.29
C THR A 20 -2.47 0.30 -6.78
N THR A 21 -1.98 1.41 -6.23
CA THR A 21 -0.78 2.12 -6.70
C THR A 21 0.52 1.41 -6.32
N CYS A 22 0.60 0.91 -5.09
CA CYS A 22 1.79 0.26 -4.54
C CYS A 22 1.69 -1.27 -4.49
N SER A 23 0.71 -1.84 -5.22
CA SER A 23 0.38 -3.28 -5.21
C SER A 23 1.55 -4.18 -5.63
N SER A 24 2.35 -3.73 -6.59
CA SER A 24 3.56 -4.43 -7.05
C SER A 24 4.60 -4.57 -5.94
N HIS A 25 4.92 -3.47 -5.26
CA HIS A 25 5.84 -3.44 -4.13
C HIS A 25 5.31 -4.25 -2.93
N ALA A 26 4.00 -4.18 -2.67
CA ALA A 26 3.34 -4.98 -1.63
C ALA A 26 3.50 -6.50 -1.90
N THR A 27 3.33 -6.90 -3.17
CA THR A 27 3.47 -8.30 -3.59
C THR A 27 4.91 -8.78 -3.45
N ILE A 28 5.90 -7.98 -3.83
CA ILE A 28 7.32 -8.35 -3.71
C ILE A 28 7.72 -8.44 -2.23
N TYR A 29 7.32 -7.46 -1.42
CA TYR A 29 7.53 -7.48 0.02
C TYR A 29 6.89 -8.71 0.67
N GLY A 30 5.64 -9.03 0.31
CA GLY A 30 4.94 -10.22 0.79
C GLY A 30 5.65 -11.53 0.40
N LYS A 31 6.13 -11.64 -0.84
CA LYS A 31 6.92 -12.81 -1.30
C LYS A 31 8.22 -12.96 -0.51
N CYS A 32 8.93 -11.86 -0.26
CA CYS A 32 10.14 -11.88 0.55
C CYS A 32 9.85 -12.32 1.99
N MET A 33 8.80 -11.78 2.61
CA MET A 33 8.38 -12.17 3.95
C MET A 33 7.96 -13.64 4.02
N LEU A 34 7.29 -14.16 2.99
CA LEU A 34 6.87 -15.56 2.94
C LEU A 34 8.07 -16.50 2.81
N ALA A 35 9.07 -16.12 2.00
CA ALA A 35 10.32 -16.86 1.85
C ALA A 35 11.18 -16.82 3.13
N ALA A 36 11.14 -15.70 3.87
CA ALA A 36 11.88 -15.50 5.11
C ALA A 36 11.06 -15.81 6.38
N TYR A 37 9.84 -16.36 6.27
CA TYR A 37 8.94 -16.57 7.40
C TYR A 37 9.51 -17.56 8.44
N THR A 38 10.39 -18.47 8.00
CA THR A 38 11.07 -19.45 8.85
C THR A 38 12.38 -18.95 9.47
N ASP A 39 13.02 -17.94 8.87
CA ASP A 39 14.24 -17.28 9.37
C ASP A 39 14.02 -15.77 9.39
N VAL A 40 13.10 -15.32 10.26
CA VAL A 40 12.74 -13.91 10.39
C VAL A 40 13.92 -13.12 10.96
N ARG A 41 14.80 -12.70 10.06
CA ARG A 41 15.93 -11.85 10.38
C ARG A 41 15.55 -10.41 10.13
N LYS A 42 15.93 -9.55 11.08
CA LYS A 42 15.88 -8.10 10.89
C LYS A 42 16.66 -7.79 9.60
N ASP A 43 16.06 -6.97 8.75
CA ASP A 43 16.62 -6.49 7.49
C ASP A 43 16.49 -7.39 6.24
N SER A 44 16.02 -8.64 6.33
CA SER A 44 15.89 -9.55 5.17
C SER A 44 15.02 -9.00 4.03
N CYS A 45 14.00 -8.20 4.35
CA CYS A 45 13.10 -7.58 3.38
C CYS A 45 13.11 -6.05 3.46
N LYS A 46 14.16 -5.46 4.04
CA LYS A 46 14.25 -4.01 4.28
C LYS A 46 14.13 -3.20 3.00
N GLN A 47 14.79 -3.63 1.93
CA GLN A 47 14.81 -2.91 0.66
C GLN A 47 13.42 -2.80 0.03
N GLU A 48 12.64 -3.89 0.09
CA GLU A 48 11.28 -3.94 -0.45
C GLU A 48 10.29 -3.20 0.44
N PHE A 49 10.50 -3.26 1.77
CA PHE A 49 9.75 -2.47 2.72
C PHE A 49 9.97 -0.96 2.53
N GLU A 50 11.21 -0.52 2.29
CA GLU A 50 11.54 0.88 2.03
C GLU A 50 10.88 1.38 0.74
N LYS A 51 10.95 0.61 -0.36
CA LYS A 51 10.27 0.96 -1.62
C LYS A 51 8.75 1.04 -1.46
N PHE A 52 8.16 0.05 -0.79
CA PHE A 52 6.73 0.02 -0.52
C PHE A 52 6.30 1.21 0.36
N GLY A 53 7.04 1.48 1.43
CA GLY A 53 6.80 2.60 2.34
C GLY A 53 7.00 3.97 1.67
N GLN A 54 7.96 4.11 0.77
CA GLN A 54 8.17 5.31 -0.02
C GLN A 54 6.97 5.58 -0.93
N CYS A 55 6.53 4.57 -1.69
CA CYS A 55 5.35 4.65 -2.55
C CYS A 55 4.09 5.02 -1.76
N LEU A 56 3.87 4.40 -0.60
CA LEU A 56 2.73 4.72 0.26
C LEU A 56 2.80 6.14 0.81
N ARG A 57 3.99 6.59 1.23
CA ARG A 57 4.16 7.93 1.78
C ARG A 57 3.93 8.98 0.71
N GLU A 58 4.42 8.79 -0.52
CA GLU A 58 4.11 9.67 -1.66
C GLU A 58 2.62 9.67 -1.99
N ALA A 59 1.97 8.50 -2.01
CA ALA A 59 0.55 8.38 -2.32
C ALA A 59 -0.36 9.02 -1.25
N VAL A 60 0.04 9.02 0.02
CA VAL A 60 -0.75 9.56 1.14
C VAL A 60 -0.40 11.02 1.48
N CYS A 61 0.84 11.47 1.25
CA CYS A 61 1.23 12.86 1.47
C CYS A 61 0.74 13.82 0.38
N LEU A 62 0.22 13.36 -0.76
CA LEU A 62 -0.38 14.25 -1.75
C LEU A 62 -1.86 14.55 -1.38
N PRO A 63 -2.22 15.79 -1.03
CA PRO A 63 -3.62 16.12 -0.78
C PRO A 63 -4.41 16.24 -2.09
N ARG A 64 -5.43 15.38 -2.20
CA ARG A 64 -6.60 15.39 -3.11
C ARG A 64 -6.43 14.98 -4.58
N GLY A 65 -7.30 14.05 -4.97
CA GLY A 65 -7.87 13.99 -6.32
C GLY A 65 -8.24 12.57 -6.73
N ASP A 66 -9.51 12.20 -6.52
CA ASP A 66 -10.27 11.22 -7.30
C ASP A 66 -9.56 10.66 -8.54
N LYS A 67 -9.18 9.38 -8.50
CA LYS A 67 -9.29 8.52 -9.67
C LYS A 67 -9.89 7.20 -9.25
N GLU A 68 -11.21 7.18 -9.31
CA GLU A 68 -12.00 6.12 -9.92
C GLU A 68 -11.13 5.14 -10.74
N SER A 69 -10.80 4.00 -10.14
CA SER A 69 -10.51 2.78 -10.88
C SER A 69 -11.68 1.84 -10.63
N ILE A 70 -12.67 2.10 -11.47
CA ILE A 70 -13.79 1.25 -11.84
C ILE A 70 -13.33 -0.22 -12.00
N PHE A 71 -14.05 -1.12 -11.36
CA PHE A 71 -14.56 -2.33 -11.99
C PHE A 71 -16.08 -2.29 -11.83
#